data_AF-A0A1Q6F6Y1-F1
#
_entry.id   AF-A0A1Q6F6Y1-F1
#
_cell.length_a   1.000
_cell.length_b   1.000
_cell.length_c   1.000
_cell.angle_alpha   90.00
_cell.angle_beta   90.00
_cell.angle_gamma   90.00
#
_symmetry.space_group_name_H-M   'P 1'
#
loop_
_entity.id
_entity.type
_entity.pdbx_description
1 polymer ?
#
loop_
_entity_poly.entity_id
_entity_poly.type
_entity_poly.pdbx_seq_one_letter_code
_entity_poly.pdbx_strand_id
1 'polypeptide(L)'
;MLKTKWGQSNPYNIRVPNGTDPTGCTPVAIAQLLTYNKFYYNRAPDVISSATIQWDLIKQAVQTPSLLKATPYNDPTISVAWLIRLIGRAGGTDYGASGSSTKRYKAVNLMEQWYRNVYREDVSETYVRRMIFERRLPAIIMGRNTNGDGHSWVADGWLYRTRIVYSIYNDGSKKKYMTQGQRLVHCNFGWEGSHDGYYYVGAFNTAKSPVTLGVSSTGPNDFSNDNEIMMYML
;
A
#
# COMPACT_ATOMS: atom_id res chain seq x y z
N MET A 1 1.27 -6.69 8.03
CA MET A 1 2.25 -6.00 8.91
C MET A 1 1.74 -4.63 9.34
N LEU A 2 0.99 -3.91 8.50
CA LEU A 2 0.25 -2.70 8.86
C LEU A 2 -1.02 -3.01 9.66
N LYS A 3 -1.41 -2.07 10.52
CA LYS A 3 -2.73 -2.03 11.19
C LYS A 3 -3.68 -1.01 10.56
N THR A 4 -3.14 -0.05 9.81
CA THR A 4 -3.91 1.00 9.13
C THR A 4 -4.70 0.44 7.97
N LYS A 5 -5.90 0.98 7.76
CA LYS A 5 -6.77 0.75 6.61
C LYS A 5 -7.26 2.11 6.13
N TRP A 6 -6.34 2.96 5.66
CA TRP A 6 -6.66 4.33 5.28
C TRP A 6 -7.12 4.44 3.83
N GLY A 7 -7.82 5.52 3.52
CA GLY A 7 -8.46 5.78 2.24
C GLY A 7 -7.99 7.10 1.60
N GLN A 8 -8.51 7.37 0.41
CA GLN A 8 -8.21 8.62 -0.31
C GLN A 8 -9.30 9.68 -0.19
N SER A 9 -10.53 9.27 0.15
CA SER A 9 -11.70 10.15 0.22
C SER A 9 -11.95 10.61 1.66
N ASN A 10 -13.16 11.08 1.95
CA ASN A 10 -13.56 11.46 3.29
C ASN A 10 -13.34 10.30 4.30
N PRO A 11 -12.76 10.54 5.50
CA PRO A 11 -12.32 11.83 6.04
C PRO A 11 -10.86 12.20 5.72
N TYR A 12 -10.12 11.32 5.04
CA TYR A 12 -8.68 11.47 4.81
C TYR A 12 -8.35 12.72 3.99
N ASN A 13 -9.29 13.19 3.16
CA ASN A 13 -9.12 14.35 2.30
C ASN A 13 -9.58 15.69 2.87
N ILE A 14 -10.09 15.77 4.10
CA ILE A 14 -10.64 17.04 4.63
C ILE A 14 -9.61 18.19 4.72
N ARG A 15 -8.32 17.89 4.58
CA ARG A 15 -7.21 18.85 4.59
C ARG A 15 -6.58 19.12 3.21
N VAL A 16 -7.04 18.47 2.14
CA VAL A 16 -6.61 18.83 0.77
C VAL A 16 -7.08 20.26 0.43
N PRO A 17 -6.48 20.96 -0.56
CA PRO A 17 -6.74 22.38 -0.78
C PRO A 17 -8.22 22.79 -0.88
N ASN A 18 -9.04 21.99 -1.56
CA ASN A 18 -10.49 22.24 -1.68
C ASN A 18 -11.35 21.43 -0.69
N GLY A 19 -10.72 20.59 0.15
CA GLY A 19 -11.40 19.73 1.13
C GLY A 19 -12.21 18.56 0.55
N THR A 20 -12.22 18.35 -0.78
CA THR A 20 -13.10 17.39 -1.44
C THR A 20 -12.40 16.48 -2.45
N ASP A 21 -11.30 16.91 -3.06
CA ASP A 21 -10.52 16.06 -3.97
C ASP A 21 -9.96 14.83 -3.23
N PRO A 22 -9.75 13.69 -3.90
CA PRO A 22 -9.03 12.58 -3.29
C PRO A 22 -7.62 13.02 -2.87
N THR A 23 -7.10 12.45 -1.79
CA THR A 23 -5.74 12.77 -1.32
C THR A 23 -4.63 12.32 -2.27
N GLY A 24 -4.92 11.30 -3.09
CA GLY A 24 -3.98 10.62 -3.96
C GLY A 24 -3.45 9.32 -3.34
N CYS A 25 -3.23 8.29 -4.17
CA CYS A 25 -2.79 6.97 -3.72
C CYS A 25 -1.38 7.00 -3.12
N THR A 26 -0.47 7.77 -3.72
CA THR A 26 0.91 7.89 -3.23
C THR A 26 1.01 8.53 -1.84
N PRO A 27 0.34 9.67 -1.54
CA PRO A 27 0.31 10.20 -0.18
C PRO A 27 -0.24 9.21 0.87
N VAL A 28 -1.31 8.49 0.55
CA VAL A 28 -1.89 7.48 1.47
C VAL A 28 -0.92 6.32 1.70
N ALA A 29 -0.30 5.79 0.65
CA ALA A 29 0.66 4.70 0.76
C ALA A 29 1.87 5.09 1.63
N ILE A 30 2.44 6.28 1.39
CA ILE A 30 3.54 6.82 2.20
C ILE A 30 3.08 7.02 3.65
N ALA A 31 1.90 7.59 3.90
CA ALA A 31 1.40 7.84 5.25
C ALA A 31 1.25 6.55 6.07
N GLN A 32 0.71 5.50 5.46
CA GLN A 32 0.58 4.18 6.10
C GLN A 32 1.95 3.56 6.39
N LEU A 33 2.91 3.67 5.46
CA LEU A 33 4.29 3.22 5.64
C LEU A 33 5.00 3.96 6.79
N LEU A 34 4.94 5.31 6.80
CA LEU A 34 5.55 6.12 7.85
C LEU A 34 4.96 5.78 9.22
N THR A 35 3.65 5.56 9.29
CA THR A 35 2.95 5.20 10.53
C THR A 35 3.46 3.88 11.10
N TYR A 36 3.65 2.86 10.24
CA TYR A 36 4.25 1.61 10.67
C TYR A 36 5.68 1.80 11.16
N ASN A 37 6.52 2.50 10.39
CA ASN A 37 7.92 2.70 10.76
C ASN A 37 8.08 3.56 12.03
N LYS A 38 7.23 4.56 12.25
CA LYS A 38 7.19 5.32 13.50
C LYS A 38 6.84 4.43 14.68
N PHE A 39 5.75 3.66 14.60
CA PHE A 39 5.26 2.94 15.77
C PHE A 39 6.01 1.65 16.07
N TYR A 40 6.65 1.04 15.07
CA TYR A 40 7.40 -0.20 15.26
C TYR A 40 8.90 0.04 15.45
N TYR A 41 9.48 1.04 14.77
CA TYR A 41 10.92 1.30 14.81
C TYR A 41 11.30 2.67 15.36
N ASN A 42 10.33 3.53 15.69
CA ASN A 42 10.56 4.94 15.99
C ASN A 42 11.32 5.68 14.87
N ARG A 43 10.99 5.34 13.60
CA ARG A 43 11.62 5.90 12.40
C ARG A 43 10.58 6.52 11.48
N ALA A 44 10.38 7.82 11.60
CA ALA A 44 9.63 8.67 10.67
C ALA A 44 9.98 10.14 10.98
N PRO A 45 9.81 11.08 10.04
CA PRO A 45 9.98 12.50 10.33
C PRO A 45 8.98 12.98 11.41
N ASP A 46 9.42 13.85 12.30
CA ASP A 46 8.53 14.54 13.25
C ASP A 46 7.98 15.86 12.66
N VAL A 47 8.58 16.34 11.57
CA VAL A 47 8.17 17.56 10.85
C VAL A 47 8.14 17.29 9.34
N ILE A 48 7.04 17.64 8.68
CA ILE A 48 6.92 17.62 7.20
C ILE A 48 6.35 18.97 6.75
N SER A 49 6.94 19.57 5.72
CA SER A 49 6.51 20.89 5.20
C SER A 49 6.37 21.96 6.30
N SER A 50 7.34 21.99 7.21
CA SER A 50 7.40 22.89 8.38
C SER A 50 6.29 22.72 9.42
N ALA A 51 5.52 21.63 9.37
CA ALA A 51 4.48 21.32 10.36
C ALA A 51 4.84 20.06 11.16
N THR A 52 4.68 20.14 12.48
CA THR A 52 4.88 19.01 13.40
C THR A 52 3.79 17.96 13.24
N ILE A 53 4.18 16.69 13.20
CA ILE A 53 3.26 15.56 13.11
C ILE A 53 2.79 15.17 14.51
N GLN A 54 1.47 15.08 14.67
CA GLN A 54 0.82 14.68 15.91
C GLN A 54 0.77 13.16 16.04
N TRP A 55 1.94 12.53 16.23
CA TRP A 55 2.07 11.06 16.25
C TRP A 55 1.23 10.39 17.35
N ASP A 56 1.02 11.04 18.50
CA ASP A 56 0.17 10.50 19.58
C ASP A 56 -1.31 10.41 19.17
N LEU A 57 -1.82 11.44 18.48
CA LEU A 57 -3.19 11.43 17.95
C LEU A 57 -3.34 10.41 16.81
N ILE A 58 -2.32 10.26 15.96
CA ILE A 58 -2.30 9.23 14.92
C ILE A 58 -2.28 7.83 15.56
N LYS A 59 -1.55 7.65 16.67
CA LYS A 59 -1.51 6.38 17.40
C LYS A 59 -2.88 6.01 17.95
N GLN A 60 -3.63 6.98 18.46
CA GLN A 60 -5.03 6.78 18.87
C GLN A 60 -5.89 6.34 17.69
N ALA A 61 -5.79 6.99 16.52
CA ALA A 61 -6.52 6.59 15.33
C ALA A 61 -6.18 5.16 14.85
N VAL A 62 -4.92 4.74 14.99
CA VAL A 62 -4.49 3.37 14.65
C VAL A 62 -5.00 2.34 15.66
N GLN A 63 -5.02 2.68 16.95
CA GLN A 63 -5.52 1.80 18.02
C GLN A 63 -7.05 1.72 18.05
N THR A 64 -7.72 2.77 17.61
CA THR A 64 -9.19 2.87 17.59
C THR A 64 -9.67 3.40 16.24
N PRO A 65 -9.72 2.55 15.20
CA PRO A 65 -10.08 2.96 13.84
C PRO A 65 -11.49 3.55 13.70
N SER A 66 -12.41 3.25 14.64
CA SER A 66 -13.75 3.85 14.67
C SER A 66 -13.72 5.37 14.86
N LEU A 67 -12.63 5.93 15.42
CA LEU A 67 -12.45 7.38 15.53
C LEU A 67 -12.48 8.07 14.16
N LEU A 68 -11.97 7.40 13.12
CA LEU A 68 -11.94 7.89 11.73
C LEU A 68 -13.33 7.91 11.08
N LYS A 69 -14.37 7.41 11.74
CA LYS A 69 -15.75 7.44 11.24
C LYS A 69 -16.63 8.43 12.01
N ALA A 70 -16.08 9.13 13.00
CA ALA A 70 -16.82 10.03 13.86
C ALA A 70 -17.16 11.35 13.16
N THR A 71 -18.37 11.85 13.41
CA THR A 71 -18.82 13.19 13.04
C THR A 71 -19.38 13.91 14.27
N PRO A 72 -18.97 15.16 14.56
CA PRO A 72 -17.93 15.94 13.89
C PRO A 72 -16.54 15.30 13.99
N TYR A 73 -15.62 15.69 13.10
CA TYR A 73 -14.27 15.10 13.09
C TYR A 73 -13.51 15.43 14.37
N ASN A 74 -12.96 14.40 14.99
CA ASN A 74 -12.10 14.51 16.17
C ASN A 74 -10.63 14.76 15.79
N ASP A 75 -9.82 15.13 16.77
CA ASP A 75 -8.39 15.42 16.59
C ASP A 75 -7.57 14.26 15.99
N PRO A 76 -7.80 12.97 16.35
CA PRO A 76 -7.18 11.83 15.68
C PRO A 76 -7.48 11.78 14.18
N THR A 77 -8.73 12.01 13.78
CA THR A 77 -9.14 12.04 12.36
C THR A 77 -8.47 13.18 11.61
N ILE A 78 -8.51 14.37 12.20
CA ILE A 78 -7.85 15.56 11.65
C ILE A 78 -6.34 15.34 11.50
N SER A 79 -5.71 14.67 12.47
CA SER A 79 -4.27 14.40 12.46
C SER A 79 -3.85 13.42 11.35
N VAL A 80 -4.67 12.39 11.09
CA VAL A 80 -4.44 11.48 9.96
C VAL A 80 -4.60 12.21 8.63
N ALA A 81 -5.68 12.98 8.46
CA ALA A 81 -5.88 13.79 7.24
C ALA A 81 -4.75 14.81 7.04
N TRP A 82 -4.24 15.40 8.14
CA TRP A 82 -3.14 16.34 8.12
C TRP A 82 -1.82 15.67 7.71
N LEU A 83 -1.49 14.50 8.24
CA LEU A 83 -0.31 13.73 7.82
C LEU A 83 -0.35 13.48 6.30
N ILE A 84 -1.47 12.98 5.79
CA ILE A 84 -1.62 12.68 4.36
C ILE A 84 -1.49 13.96 3.52
N ARG A 85 -2.10 15.06 3.97
CA ARG A 85 -1.97 16.36 3.32
C ARG A 85 -0.52 16.87 3.27
N LEU A 86 0.22 16.75 4.37
CA LEU A 86 1.61 17.21 4.45
C LEU A 86 2.51 16.40 3.52
N ILE A 87 2.29 15.09 3.43
CA ILE A 87 2.98 14.23 2.45
C ILE A 87 2.65 14.66 1.04
N GLY A 88 1.36 14.88 0.71
CA GLY A 88 0.98 15.34 -0.62
C GLY A 88 1.56 16.71 -0.99
N ARG A 89 1.66 17.62 0.00
CA ARG A 89 2.36 18.90 -0.17
C ARG A 89 3.84 18.69 -0.49
N ALA A 90 4.54 17.88 0.30
CA ALA A 90 5.98 17.64 0.15
C ALA A 90 6.30 16.85 -1.13
N GLY A 91 5.42 15.94 -1.54
CA GLY A 91 5.53 15.17 -2.77
C GLY A 91 5.08 15.94 -4.02
N GLY A 92 4.54 17.15 -3.87
CA GLY A 92 4.01 17.95 -4.97
C GLY A 92 2.90 17.23 -5.72
N THR A 93 1.91 16.72 -4.98
CA THR A 93 0.70 16.09 -5.51
C THR A 93 -0.16 17.11 -6.25
N ASP A 94 -0.52 16.78 -7.48
CA ASP A 94 -1.49 17.51 -8.29
C ASP A 94 -2.88 17.01 -7.90
N TYR A 95 -3.68 17.85 -7.24
CA TYR A 95 -5.02 17.51 -6.77
C TYR A 95 -6.07 17.77 -7.86
N GLY A 96 -7.03 16.85 -8.01
CA GLY A 96 -8.16 17.02 -8.92
C GLY A 96 -9.34 16.13 -8.61
N ALA A 97 -10.55 16.59 -8.97
CA ALA A 97 -11.80 15.93 -8.63
C ALA A 97 -11.91 14.47 -9.14
N SER A 98 -11.32 14.17 -10.30
CA SER A 98 -11.30 12.83 -10.89
C SER A 98 -10.14 11.96 -10.40
N GLY A 99 -9.21 12.52 -9.63
CA GLY A 99 -8.02 11.82 -9.17
C GLY A 99 -6.88 12.80 -8.86
N SER A 100 -6.06 12.42 -7.88
CA SER A 100 -4.88 13.19 -7.48
C SER A 100 -3.62 12.37 -7.70
N SER A 101 -2.61 12.99 -8.31
CA SER A 101 -1.43 12.28 -8.82
C SER A 101 -0.15 12.82 -8.21
N THR A 102 0.78 11.92 -7.90
CA THR A 102 2.16 12.25 -7.51
C THR A 102 3.11 11.57 -8.47
N LYS A 103 4.06 12.31 -9.04
CA LYS A 103 5.05 11.72 -9.96
C LYS A 103 5.96 10.74 -9.19
N ARG A 104 6.23 9.57 -9.78
CA ARG A 104 7.05 8.51 -9.16
C ARG A 104 8.39 9.02 -8.62
N TYR A 105 9.12 9.82 -9.40
CA TYR A 105 10.41 10.36 -8.97
C TYR A 105 10.28 11.32 -7.78
N LYS A 106 9.20 12.10 -7.67
CA LYS A 106 8.97 12.96 -6.50
C LYS A 106 8.70 12.14 -5.24
N ALA A 107 8.01 11.01 -5.37
CA ALA A 107 7.80 10.08 -4.27
C ALA A 107 9.11 9.46 -3.77
N VAL A 108 10.02 9.10 -4.69
CA VAL A 108 11.38 8.63 -4.37
C VAL A 108 12.17 9.72 -3.65
N ASN A 109 12.26 10.93 -4.23
CA ASN A 109 12.98 12.07 -3.64
C ASN A 109 12.45 12.44 -2.26
N LEU A 110 11.14 12.26 -2.02
CA LEU A 110 10.54 12.49 -0.72
C LEU A 110 10.98 11.44 0.30
N MET A 111 10.97 10.17 -0.10
CA MET A 111 11.39 9.05 0.75
C MET A 111 12.89 9.08 1.06
N GLU A 112 13.73 9.56 0.14
CA GLU A 112 15.17 9.79 0.33
C GLU A 112 15.48 10.78 1.46
N GLN A 113 14.57 11.70 1.77
CA GLN A 113 14.74 12.63 2.89
C GLN A 113 14.60 11.95 4.25
N TRP A 114 13.98 10.76 4.31
CA TRP A 114 13.60 10.10 5.56
C TRP A 114 14.25 8.73 5.75
N TYR A 115 14.72 8.11 4.67
CA TYR A 115 15.27 6.76 4.69
C TYR A 115 16.54 6.66 3.83
N ARG A 116 17.36 5.66 4.11
CA ARG A 116 18.63 5.41 3.43
C ARG A 116 18.44 4.46 2.25
N ASN A 117 19.30 4.58 1.24
CA ASN A 117 19.33 3.72 0.05
C ASN A 117 17.93 3.50 -0.53
N VAL A 118 17.25 4.61 -0.85
CA VAL A 118 15.96 4.56 -1.52
C VAL A 118 16.20 4.38 -3.02
N TYR A 119 15.59 3.36 -3.60
CA TYR A 119 15.67 3.11 -5.04
C TYR A 119 14.46 2.30 -5.51
N ARG A 120 14.26 2.21 -6.82
CA ARG A 120 13.19 1.42 -7.43
C ARG A 120 13.77 0.23 -8.15
N GLU A 121 13.03 -0.87 -8.12
CA GLU A 121 13.31 -2.10 -8.86
C GLU A 121 11.99 -2.62 -9.43
N ASP A 122 12.07 -3.39 -10.52
CA ASP A 122 10.91 -4.14 -10.99
C ASP A 122 10.45 -5.11 -9.90
N VAL A 123 9.13 -5.23 -9.73
CA VAL A 123 8.56 -6.12 -8.72
C VAL A 123 8.98 -7.56 -8.99
N SER A 124 9.68 -8.17 -8.02
CA SER A 124 10.06 -9.58 -8.07
C SER A 124 9.93 -10.24 -6.70
N GLU A 125 9.82 -11.58 -6.69
CA GLU A 125 9.78 -12.35 -5.43
C GLU A 125 11.00 -12.04 -4.55
N THR A 126 12.17 -11.84 -5.17
CA THR A 126 13.42 -11.49 -4.49
C THR A 126 13.29 -10.19 -3.71
N TYR A 127 12.80 -9.12 -4.34
CA TYR A 127 12.72 -7.81 -3.70
C TYR A 127 11.59 -7.71 -2.68
N VAL A 128 10.44 -8.32 -2.98
CA VAL A 128 9.32 -8.45 -2.03
C VAL A 128 9.76 -9.20 -0.77
N ARG A 129 10.41 -10.37 -0.92
CA ARG A 129 10.92 -11.15 0.21
C ARG A 129 11.98 -10.37 0.99
N ARG A 130 12.89 -9.69 0.29
CA ARG A 130 13.93 -8.87 0.92
C ARG A 130 13.34 -7.77 1.81
N MET A 131 12.36 -7.01 1.31
CA MET A 131 11.73 -5.95 2.11
C MET A 131 10.91 -6.52 3.27
N ILE A 132 9.97 -7.41 2.97
CA ILE A 132 8.92 -7.75 3.93
C ILE A 132 9.37 -8.86 4.88
N PHE A 133 10.03 -9.90 4.38
CA PHE A 133 10.40 -11.05 5.20
C PHE A 133 11.75 -10.85 5.88
N GLU A 134 12.78 -10.43 5.13
CA GLU A 134 14.14 -10.31 5.67
C GLU A 134 14.31 -9.02 6.47
N ARG A 135 13.95 -7.86 5.91
CA ARG A 135 14.09 -6.56 6.58
C ARG A 135 12.95 -6.24 7.55
N ARG A 136 11.81 -6.93 7.44
CA ARG A 136 10.57 -6.63 8.19
C ARG A 136 10.08 -5.19 7.98
N LEU A 137 10.22 -4.71 6.76
CA LEU A 137 9.80 -3.37 6.32
C LEU A 137 8.68 -3.49 5.29
N PRO A 138 7.58 -2.72 5.42
CA PRO A 138 6.63 -2.55 4.34
C PRO A 138 7.30 -1.81 3.18
N ALA A 139 6.84 -2.04 1.96
CA ALA A 139 7.34 -1.37 0.76
C ALA A 139 6.21 -0.72 -0.01
N ILE A 140 6.50 0.38 -0.71
CA ILE A 140 5.53 0.96 -1.66
C ILE A 140 5.70 0.23 -2.98
N ILE A 141 4.59 -0.26 -3.55
CA ILE A 141 4.55 -0.73 -4.94
C ILE A 141 3.79 0.31 -5.76
N MET A 142 4.28 0.56 -6.97
CA MET A 142 3.66 1.41 -7.97
C MET A 142 3.41 0.56 -9.20
N GLY A 143 2.26 0.74 -9.86
CA GLY A 143 1.92 0.03 -11.09
C GLY A 143 0.96 0.84 -11.95
N ARG A 144 0.64 0.33 -13.13
CA ARG A 144 -0.32 0.91 -14.06
C ARG A 144 -1.32 -0.11 -14.56
N ASN A 145 -2.54 0.37 -14.81
CA ASN A 145 -3.50 -0.39 -15.60
C ASN A 145 -3.21 -0.27 -17.10
N THR A 146 -4.02 -0.98 -17.91
CA THR A 146 -3.89 -0.99 -19.37
C THR A 146 -4.26 0.35 -20.04
N ASN A 147 -4.99 1.21 -19.34
CA ASN A 147 -5.29 2.57 -19.79
C ASN A 147 -4.15 3.57 -19.48
N GLY A 148 -3.12 3.13 -18.76
CA GLY A 148 -2.01 3.97 -18.32
C GLY A 148 -2.23 4.66 -16.97
N ASP A 149 -3.38 4.45 -16.31
CA ASP A 149 -3.65 5.02 -14.98
C ASP A 149 -2.73 4.37 -13.95
N GLY A 150 -2.02 5.21 -13.20
CA GLY A 150 -1.10 4.77 -12.17
C GLY A 150 -1.78 4.56 -10.82
N HIS A 151 -1.34 3.56 -10.07
CA HIS A 151 -1.69 3.38 -8.67
C HIS A 151 -0.46 3.12 -7.81
N SER A 152 -0.54 3.48 -6.53
CA SER A 152 0.49 3.25 -5.52
C SER A 152 -0.14 2.65 -4.28
N TRP A 153 0.45 1.59 -3.74
CA TRP A 153 -0.06 0.89 -2.57
C TRP A 153 1.07 0.35 -1.70
N VAL A 154 0.72 -0.15 -0.50
CA VAL A 154 1.71 -0.74 0.41
C VAL A 154 1.69 -2.25 0.32
N ALA A 155 2.86 -2.86 0.17
CA ALA A 155 3.09 -4.28 0.33
C ALA A 155 3.64 -4.56 1.73
N ASP A 156 2.98 -5.41 2.50
CA ASP A 156 3.23 -5.54 3.95
C ASP A 156 3.04 -6.95 4.51
N GLY A 157 3.03 -7.97 3.67
CA GLY A 157 2.98 -9.36 4.12
C GLY A 157 3.61 -10.28 3.09
N TRP A 158 4.31 -11.31 3.57
CA TRP A 158 4.89 -12.36 2.75
C TRP A 158 4.30 -13.69 3.18
N LEU A 159 3.73 -14.42 2.22
CA LEU A 159 3.15 -15.73 2.46
C LEU A 159 3.68 -16.72 1.42
N TYR A 160 4.37 -17.74 1.88
CA TYR A 160 4.62 -18.95 1.10
C TYR A 160 3.69 -20.05 1.59
N ARG A 161 2.89 -20.62 0.68
CA ARG A 161 2.02 -21.77 0.99
C ARG A 161 2.16 -22.84 -0.07
N THR A 162 1.92 -24.08 0.32
CA THR A 162 1.96 -25.24 -0.56
C THR A 162 0.66 -26.01 -0.50
N ARG A 163 0.22 -26.57 -1.62
CA ARG A 163 -0.85 -27.58 -1.66
C ARG A 163 -0.39 -28.84 -2.36
N ILE A 164 -0.90 -29.99 -1.94
CA ILE A 164 -0.71 -31.25 -2.66
C ILE A 164 -1.84 -31.37 -3.68
N VAL A 165 -1.46 -31.59 -4.94
CA VAL A 165 -2.38 -31.85 -6.04
C VAL A 165 -2.43 -33.36 -6.25
N TYR A 166 -3.64 -33.91 -6.35
CA TYR A 166 -3.87 -35.34 -6.59
C TYR A 166 -4.47 -35.55 -7.98
N SER A 167 -4.02 -36.59 -8.67
CA SER A 167 -4.75 -37.16 -9.80
C SER A 167 -5.82 -38.11 -9.25
N ILE A 168 -7.03 -38.01 -9.79
CA ILE A 168 -8.15 -38.91 -9.50
C ILE A 168 -8.28 -39.87 -10.69
N TYR A 169 -8.25 -41.17 -10.43
CA TYR A 169 -8.38 -42.21 -11.46
C TYR A 169 -9.81 -42.74 -11.52
N ASN A 170 -10.14 -43.44 -12.61
CA ASN A 170 -11.49 -44.00 -12.84
C ASN A 170 -11.92 -45.01 -11.76
N ASP A 171 -10.97 -45.66 -11.09
CA ASP A 171 -11.21 -46.58 -9.97
C ASP A 171 -11.46 -45.85 -8.62
N GLY A 172 -11.52 -44.51 -8.64
CA GLY A 172 -11.69 -43.67 -7.45
C GLY A 172 -10.41 -43.49 -6.63
N SER A 173 -9.31 -44.17 -6.98
CA SER A 173 -8.03 -44.00 -6.30
C SER A 173 -7.46 -42.60 -6.52
N LYS A 174 -6.73 -42.10 -5.51
CA LYS A 174 -6.04 -40.80 -5.57
C LYS A 174 -4.54 -41.05 -5.47
N LYS A 175 -3.76 -40.55 -6.45
CA LYS A 175 -2.30 -40.51 -6.34
C LYS A 175 -1.83 -39.06 -6.32
N LYS A 176 -0.85 -38.78 -5.48
CA LYS A 176 -0.18 -37.49 -5.46
C LYS A 176 0.43 -37.23 -6.84
N TYR A 177 0.00 -36.15 -7.48
CA TYR A 177 0.52 -35.69 -8.76
C TYR A 177 1.73 -34.78 -8.54
N MET A 178 1.55 -33.71 -7.75
CA MET A 178 2.62 -32.76 -7.45
C MET A 178 2.37 -32.01 -6.14
N THR A 179 3.40 -31.33 -5.64
CA THR A 179 3.25 -30.26 -4.65
C THR A 179 3.33 -28.93 -5.39
N GLN A 180 2.29 -28.10 -5.29
CA GLN A 180 2.26 -26.77 -5.88
C GLN A 180 2.52 -25.71 -4.81
N GLY A 181 3.59 -24.92 -4.98
CA GLY A 181 3.88 -23.76 -4.15
C GLY A 181 3.25 -22.47 -4.69
N GLN A 182 2.91 -21.55 -3.79
CA GLN A 182 2.45 -20.20 -4.11
C GLN A 182 3.19 -19.22 -3.19
N ARG A 183 3.79 -18.19 -3.80
CA ARG A 183 4.37 -17.05 -3.08
C ARG A 183 3.51 -15.84 -3.32
N LEU A 184 3.08 -15.23 -2.23
CA LEU A 184 2.08 -14.20 -2.22
C LEU A 184 2.58 -13.02 -1.40
N VAL A 185 2.16 -11.83 -1.82
CA VAL A 185 2.40 -10.57 -1.13
C VAL A 185 1.08 -9.99 -0.65
N HIS A 186 1.00 -9.60 0.61
CA HIS A 186 -0.17 -8.86 1.10
C HIS A 186 -0.07 -7.41 0.63
N CYS A 187 -1.13 -6.91 0.01
CA CYS A 187 -1.27 -5.55 -0.49
C CYS A 187 -2.35 -4.80 0.30
N ASN A 188 -2.04 -3.58 0.72
CA ASN A 188 -2.98 -2.58 1.22
C ASN A 188 -3.10 -1.46 0.18
N PHE A 189 -4.22 -1.43 -0.54
CA PHE A 189 -4.43 -0.55 -1.70
C PHE A 189 -4.77 0.91 -1.35
N GLY A 190 -4.88 1.24 -0.06
CA GLY A 190 -5.24 2.60 0.37
C GLY A 190 -6.70 2.94 0.05
N TRP A 191 -7.58 1.93 0.11
CA TRP A 191 -9.03 2.05 -0.11
C TRP A 191 -9.82 1.50 1.07
N GLU A 192 -9.40 1.85 2.29
CA GLU A 192 -10.12 1.50 3.52
C GLU A 192 -10.29 -0.02 3.74
N GLY A 193 -9.33 -0.80 3.26
CA GLY A 193 -9.37 -2.27 3.31
C GLY A 193 -10.06 -2.93 2.12
N SER A 194 -10.70 -2.15 1.25
CA SER A 194 -11.27 -2.67 0.01
C SER A 194 -10.18 -3.23 -0.89
N HIS A 195 -10.35 -4.48 -1.34
CA HIS A 195 -9.39 -5.25 -2.15
C HIS A 195 -8.05 -5.54 -1.48
N ASP A 196 -7.87 -5.25 -0.19
CA ASP A 196 -6.68 -5.67 0.53
C ASP A 196 -6.59 -7.20 0.60
N GLY A 197 -5.38 -7.73 0.50
CA GLY A 197 -5.15 -9.16 0.70
C GLY A 197 -3.92 -9.68 -0.01
N TYR A 198 -3.80 -11.00 -0.09
CA TYR A 198 -2.66 -11.68 -0.71
C TYR A 198 -2.81 -11.80 -2.24
N TYR A 199 -1.83 -11.26 -2.96
CA TYR A 199 -1.72 -11.28 -4.41
C TYR A 199 -0.48 -12.06 -4.85
N TYR A 200 -0.50 -12.57 -6.08
CA TYR A 200 0.72 -13.10 -6.70
C TYR A 200 1.70 -11.95 -6.93
N VAL A 201 2.99 -12.20 -6.70
CA VAL A 201 4.01 -11.19 -6.94
C VAL A 201 4.02 -10.85 -8.43
N GLY A 202 3.80 -9.57 -8.75
CA GLY A 202 3.71 -9.08 -10.13
C GLY A 202 2.32 -9.13 -10.76
N ALA A 203 1.30 -9.66 -10.06
CA ALA A 203 -0.08 -9.70 -10.56
C ALA A 203 -1.06 -9.05 -9.55
N PHE A 204 -1.42 -7.79 -9.83
CA PHE A 204 -2.10 -6.88 -8.91
C PHE A 204 -3.47 -6.46 -9.45
N ASN A 205 -4.33 -7.46 -9.62
CA ASN A 205 -5.66 -7.30 -10.18
C ASN A 205 -6.74 -7.17 -9.10
N THR A 206 -7.22 -5.97 -8.85
CA THR A 206 -8.23 -5.67 -7.84
C THR A 206 -9.65 -5.99 -8.30
N ALA A 207 -9.92 -6.20 -9.60
CA ALA A 207 -11.22 -6.75 -10.03
C ALA A 207 -11.40 -8.22 -9.63
N LYS A 208 -10.32 -8.91 -9.25
CA LYS A 208 -10.35 -10.26 -8.73
C LYS A 208 -10.03 -10.23 -7.24
N SER A 209 -10.73 -11.06 -6.48
CA SER A 209 -10.46 -11.19 -5.05
C SER A 209 -9.02 -11.70 -4.82
N PRO A 210 -8.40 -11.30 -3.69
CA PRO A 210 -7.11 -11.83 -3.27
C PRO A 210 -7.05 -13.36 -3.40
N VAL A 211 -6.05 -13.82 -4.15
CA VAL A 211 -5.85 -15.21 -4.60
C VAL A 211 -7.03 -15.84 -5.36
N THR A 212 -7.28 -15.35 -6.57
CA THR A 212 -7.85 -16.17 -7.66
C THR A 212 -6.69 -16.66 -8.55
N LEU A 213 -6.61 -17.95 -8.87
CA LEU A 213 -5.55 -18.54 -9.71
C LEU A 213 -5.54 -17.89 -11.11
N GLY A 214 -4.39 -17.37 -11.52
CA GLY A 214 -3.90 -17.46 -12.90
C GLY A 214 -4.79 -16.92 -14.01
N VAL A 215 -5.26 -15.68 -13.92
CA VAL A 215 -5.89 -15.04 -15.08
C VAL A 215 -5.47 -13.58 -15.15
N SER A 216 -4.52 -13.32 -16.06
CA SER A 216 -4.33 -12.04 -16.72
C SER A 216 -5.70 -11.43 -17.02
N SER A 217 -6.04 -10.29 -16.42
CA SER A 217 -7.20 -9.54 -16.87
C SER A 217 -6.73 -8.15 -17.23
N THR A 218 -6.85 -7.77 -18.48
CA THR A 218 -6.31 -6.51 -19.00
C THR A 218 -7.23 -5.31 -18.73
N GLY A 219 -7.82 -5.23 -17.54
CA GLY A 219 -8.86 -4.26 -17.18
C GLY A 219 -8.37 -3.05 -16.40
N PRO A 220 -9.23 -2.03 -16.18
CA PRO A 220 -8.88 -0.80 -15.46
C PRO A 220 -8.48 -1.02 -13.99
N ASN A 221 -8.79 -2.19 -13.44
CA ASN A 221 -8.48 -2.62 -12.08
C ASN A 221 -7.27 -3.56 -12.00
N ASP A 222 -6.51 -3.74 -13.08
CA ASP A 222 -5.31 -4.58 -13.09
C ASP A 222 -4.05 -3.73 -13.18
N PHE A 223 -3.37 -3.53 -12.05
CA PHE A 223 -2.17 -2.69 -11.93
C PHE A 223 -0.87 -3.47 -12.13
N SER A 224 -0.90 -4.56 -12.90
CA SER A 224 0.26 -5.43 -13.11
C SER A 224 1.28 -4.88 -14.11
N ASN A 225 1.00 -3.79 -14.82
CA ASN A 225 1.93 -3.24 -15.80
C ASN A 225 2.88 -2.22 -15.18
N ASP A 226 4.14 -2.17 -15.67
CA ASP A 226 5.15 -1.18 -15.24
C ASP A 226 5.22 -1.10 -13.71
N ASN A 227 5.38 -2.29 -13.10
CA ASN A 227 5.27 -2.47 -11.65
C ASN A 227 6.64 -2.40 -10.98
N GLU A 228 6.80 -1.41 -10.11
CA GLU A 228 8.04 -1.14 -9.40
C GLU A 228 7.82 -1.21 -7.89
N ILE A 229 8.78 -1.78 -7.17
CA ILE A 229 8.85 -1.76 -5.72
C ILE A 229 9.88 -0.71 -5.27
N MET A 230 9.49 0.14 -4.34
CA MET A 230 10.38 1.09 -3.69
C MET A 230 11.10 0.42 -2.52
N MET A 231 12.40 0.27 -2.68
CA MET A 231 13.32 -0.28 -1.70
C MET A 231 13.84 0.85 -0.80
N TYR A 232 14.08 0.56 0.48
CA TYR A 232 14.75 1.49 1.41
C TYR A 232 15.32 0.75 2.63
N MET A 233 16.04 1.48 3.47
CA MET A 233 16.54 1.07 4.79
C MET A 233 16.27 2.16 5.84
N LEU A 234 16.04 1.74 7.09
CA LEU A 234 15.80 2.63 8.24
C LEU A 234 17.04 3.36 8.73
#